data_AF-A0A951F308-F1
#
_entry.id   AF-A0A951F308-F1
#
_cell.length_a   1.000
_cell.length_b   1.000
_cell.length_c   1.000
_cell.angle_alpha   90.00
_cell.angle_beta   90.00
_cell.angle_gamma   90.00
#
_symmetry.space_group_name_H-M   'P 1'
#
loop_
_entity.id
_entity.type
_entity.pdbx_description
1 polymer ?
#
loop_
_entity_poly.entity_id
_entity_poly.type
_entity_poly.pdbx_seq_one_letter_code
_entity_poly.pdbx_strand_id
1 'polypeptide(L)'
;MKQVLLCRECEERFSENGESHVLGLIGSKRKQFSLNERMRLGFARDSDSFSKRFFAPDFGIDVDKFSYFAISVVWRAAVIQWLMEDGTYTQKVSLGDFQEDMRRYLIGETTLPSDMAVIVIVCSDATSRQGFTYPTGFVEANCINFRFLARGIVFRLLIGYGMTGFLKQAACTSTIKPIWYGNCESRTREMFRNLIV
;
A
#
# COMPACT_ATOMS: atom_id res chain seq x y z
N MET A 1 -16.40 -16.13 -2.19
CA MET A 1 -15.87 -17.00 -3.27
C MET A 1 -14.64 -16.29 -3.84
N LYS A 2 -13.44 -16.89 -3.85
CA LYS A 2 -12.23 -16.22 -4.37
C LYS A 2 -12.37 -16.16 -5.89
N GLN A 3 -12.51 -14.97 -6.46
CA GLN A 3 -12.62 -14.80 -7.91
C GLN A 3 -11.26 -15.12 -8.53
N VAL A 4 -11.19 -16.18 -9.34
CA VAL A 4 -9.93 -16.61 -9.97
C VAL A 4 -9.59 -15.63 -11.08
N LEU A 5 -8.60 -14.77 -10.84
CA LEU A 5 -8.12 -13.78 -11.80
C LEU A 5 -6.84 -14.24 -12.51
N LEU A 6 -5.90 -14.80 -11.77
CA LEU A 6 -4.57 -15.14 -12.24
C LEU A 6 -4.38 -16.65 -12.32
N CYS A 7 -3.47 -17.11 -13.19
CA CYS A 7 -3.01 -18.49 -13.17
C CYS A 7 -2.22 -18.78 -11.88
N ARG A 8 -1.99 -20.05 -11.56
CA ARG A 8 -1.28 -20.47 -10.34
C ARG A 8 0.10 -19.83 -10.22
N GLU A 9 0.88 -19.82 -11.29
CA GLU A 9 2.24 -19.24 -11.30
C GLU A 9 2.22 -17.74 -10.97
N CYS A 10 1.25 -17.00 -11.52
CA CYS A 10 1.09 -15.58 -11.23
C CYS A 10 0.63 -15.34 -9.78
N GLU A 11 -0.27 -16.15 -9.24
CA GLU A 11 -0.66 -16.07 -7.81
C GLU A 11 0.54 -16.37 -6.89
N GLU A 12 1.32 -17.41 -7.18
CA GLU A 12 2.53 -17.78 -6.44
C GLU A 12 3.55 -16.64 -6.44
N ARG A 13 3.80 -16.06 -7.61
CA ARG A 13 4.68 -14.89 -7.77
C ARG A 13 4.22 -13.71 -6.91
N PHE A 14 2.91 -13.41 -6.90
CA PHE A 14 2.37 -12.30 -6.12
C PHE A 14 2.49 -12.56 -4.62
N SER A 15 2.33 -13.83 -4.22
CA SER A 15 2.52 -14.27 -2.84
C SER A 15 3.96 -14.11 -2.36
N GLU A 16 4.94 -14.61 -3.13
CA GLU A 16 6.36 -14.64 -2.74
C GLU A 16 7.02 -13.25 -2.73
N ASN A 17 6.67 -12.42 -3.72
CA ASN A 17 7.26 -11.10 -3.90
C ASN A 17 6.61 -10.01 -3.04
N GLY A 18 5.46 -10.27 -2.40
CA GLY A 18 4.77 -9.23 -1.64
C GLY A 18 3.89 -9.77 -0.52
N GLU A 19 2.82 -10.48 -0.88
CA GLU A 19 1.72 -10.76 0.06
C GLU A 19 2.19 -11.53 1.29
N SER A 20 3.00 -12.58 1.13
CA SER A 20 3.49 -13.38 2.26
C SER A 20 4.32 -12.55 3.25
N HIS A 21 5.13 -11.62 2.74
CA HIS A 21 5.96 -10.74 3.57
C HIS A 21 5.12 -9.71 4.32
N VAL A 22 4.25 -9.00 3.59
CA VAL A 22 3.38 -7.96 4.18
C VAL A 22 2.39 -8.57 5.17
N LEU A 23 1.70 -9.64 4.78
CA LEU A 23 0.74 -10.34 5.62
C LEU A 23 1.39 -10.98 6.86
N GLY A 24 2.63 -11.45 6.75
CA GLY A 24 3.41 -11.95 7.90
C GLY A 24 3.65 -10.89 8.98
N LEU A 25 3.85 -9.63 8.56
CA LEU A 25 4.10 -8.49 9.46
C LEU A 25 2.83 -7.84 10.03
N ILE A 26 1.70 -7.85 9.30
CA ILE A 26 0.43 -7.29 9.78
C ILE A 26 -0.51 -8.31 10.43
N GLY A 27 -0.36 -9.59 10.08
CA GLY A 27 -1.30 -10.65 10.42
C GLY A 27 -0.82 -11.60 11.51
N SER A 28 0.25 -11.28 12.22
CA SER A 28 0.93 -12.21 13.13
C SER A 28 -0.03 -12.73 14.21
N LYS A 29 -0.48 -13.99 14.06
CA LYS A 29 -1.10 -14.80 15.14
C LYS A 29 -0.10 -15.16 16.25
N ARG A 30 1.17 -14.80 16.08
CA ARG A 30 2.26 -15.12 17.01
C ARG A 30 2.30 -14.06 18.12
N LYS A 31 2.62 -14.48 19.35
CA LYS A 31 2.88 -13.63 20.54
C LYS A 31 4.13 -12.72 20.37
N GLN A 32 4.39 -12.18 19.18
CA GLN A 32 5.47 -11.25 18.90
C GLN A 32 4.90 -9.82 18.87
N PHE A 33 5.72 -8.84 19.26
CA PHE A 33 5.36 -7.42 19.15
C PHE A 33 4.97 -7.10 17.71
N SER A 34 3.75 -6.58 17.55
CA SER A 34 3.24 -6.13 16.26
C SER A 34 4.14 -5.04 15.68
N LEU A 35 4.12 -4.86 14.35
CA LEU A 35 4.86 -3.78 13.70
C LEU A 35 4.51 -2.41 14.32
N ASN A 36 3.23 -2.20 14.63
CA ASN A 36 2.75 -1.01 15.34
C ASN A 36 3.48 -0.80 16.68
N GLU A 37 3.55 -1.82 17.54
CA GLU A 37 4.20 -1.70 18.84
C GLU A 37 5.71 -1.47 18.74
N ARG A 38 6.36 -2.16 17.79
CA ARG A 38 7.79 -1.96 17.51
C ARG A 38 8.07 -0.52 17.10
N MET A 39 7.28 0.04 16.18
CA MET A 39 7.44 1.43 15.72
C MET A 39 7.05 2.45 16.80
N ARG A 40 6.07 2.15 17.66
CA ARG A 40 5.71 3.00 18.79
C ARG A 40 6.88 3.22 19.75
N LEU A 41 7.74 2.21 19.93
CA LEU A 41 8.90 2.24 20.81
C LEU A 41 10.21 2.64 20.11
N GLY A 42 10.20 2.75 18.77
CA GLY A 42 11.40 3.04 17.99
C GLY A 42 11.82 4.51 18.03
N PHE A 43 13.08 4.76 17.68
CA PHE A 43 13.60 6.11 17.47
C PHE A 43 13.36 6.58 16.03
N ALA A 44 12.49 7.59 15.89
CA ALA A 44 12.21 8.21 14.59
C ALA A 44 13.44 8.97 14.07
N ARG A 45 13.61 8.98 12.75
CA ARG A 45 14.66 9.78 12.09
C ARG A 45 14.27 11.26 12.04
N ASP A 46 12.99 11.52 11.81
CA ASP A 46 12.37 12.82 12.03
C ASP A 46 10.89 12.65 12.38
N SER A 47 10.28 13.75 12.80
CA SER A 47 8.87 13.81 13.14
C SER A 47 8.32 15.19 12.84
N ASP A 48 7.09 15.22 12.32
CA ASP A 48 6.27 16.41 12.28
C ASP A 48 5.04 16.24 13.19
N SER A 49 4.09 17.18 13.13
CA SER A 49 2.87 17.15 13.95
C SER A 49 1.90 16.01 13.59
N PHE A 50 2.05 15.39 12.42
CA PHE A 50 1.13 14.40 11.88
C PHE A 50 1.72 12.99 11.86
N SER A 51 3.03 12.86 11.67
CA SER A 51 3.70 11.59 11.45
C SER A 51 5.17 11.59 11.88
N LYS A 52 5.67 10.39 12.15
CA LYS A 52 7.08 10.10 12.41
C LYS A 52 7.62 9.32 11.23
N ARG A 53 8.80 9.70 10.74
CA ARG A 53 9.51 8.94 9.71
C ARG A 53 10.54 8.04 10.36
N PHE A 54 10.59 6.82 9.89
CA PHE A 54 11.54 5.80 10.31
C PHE A 54 12.29 5.24 9.11
N PHE A 55 13.38 4.53 9.38
CA PHE A 55 14.09 3.73 8.39
C PHE A 55 13.48 2.32 8.37
N ALA A 56 12.89 1.92 7.24
CA ALA A 56 12.16 0.66 7.11
C ALA A 56 12.95 -0.59 7.55
N PRO A 57 14.24 -0.75 7.20
CA PRO A 57 15.03 -1.91 7.61
C PRO A 57 15.16 -2.11 9.12
N ASP A 58 15.10 -1.06 9.96
CA ASP A 58 15.11 -1.19 11.43
C ASP A 58 13.95 -2.06 11.94
N PHE A 59 12.88 -2.17 11.15
CA PHE A 59 11.67 -2.93 11.47
C PHE A 59 11.56 -4.26 10.71
N GLY A 60 12.60 -4.66 9.97
CA GLY A 60 12.55 -5.85 9.12
C GLY A 60 11.59 -5.69 7.93
N ILE A 61 11.33 -4.45 7.51
CA ILE A 61 10.51 -4.15 6.35
C ILE A 61 11.40 -4.19 5.11
N ASP A 62 11.08 -5.10 4.20
CA ASP A 62 11.57 -5.11 2.84
C ASP A 62 10.68 -4.17 2.00
N VAL A 63 11.23 -3.00 1.67
CA VAL A 63 10.48 -1.94 0.98
C VAL A 63 10.10 -2.33 -0.44
N ASP A 64 10.90 -3.17 -1.09
CA ASP A 64 10.62 -3.63 -2.45
C ASP A 64 9.41 -4.56 -2.45
N LYS A 65 9.31 -5.44 -1.44
CA LYS A 65 8.13 -6.30 -1.25
C LYS A 65 6.86 -5.53 -0.89
N PHE A 66 6.99 -4.47 -0.08
CA PHE A 66 5.86 -3.59 0.23
C PHE A 66 5.39 -2.80 -1.00
N SER A 67 6.34 -2.31 -1.80
CA SER A 67 6.04 -1.62 -3.06
C SER A 67 5.35 -2.56 -4.05
N TYR A 68 5.91 -3.77 -4.24
CA TYR A 68 5.33 -4.80 -5.09
C TYR A 68 3.91 -5.16 -4.66
N PHE A 69 3.69 -5.36 -3.37
CA PHE A 69 2.36 -5.64 -2.81
C PHE A 69 1.37 -4.51 -3.11
N ALA A 70 1.75 -3.24 -2.88
CA ALA A 70 0.86 -2.11 -3.13
C ALA A 70 0.44 -2.02 -4.60
N ILE A 71 1.41 -2.16 -5.50
CA ILE A 71 1.18 -2.09 -6.95
C ILE A 71 0.33 -3.28 -7.41
N SER A 72 0.57 -4.47 -6.89
CA SER A 72 -0.21 -5.67 -7.27
C SER A 72 -1.69 -5.56 -6.87
N VAL A 73 -1.96 -4.97 -5.70
CA VAL A 73 -3.33 -4.72 -5.23
C VAL A 73 -4.03 -3.69 -6.10
N VAL A 74 -3.38 -2.57 -6.42
CA VAL A 74 -3.95 -1.51 -7.27
C VAL A 74 -4.16 -1.99 -8.70
N TRP A 75 -3.19 -2.71 -9.28
CA TRP A 75 -3.33 -3.29 -10.61
C TRP A 75 -4.52 -4.25 -10.70
N ARG A 76 -4.72 -5.10 -9.68
CA ARG A 76 -5.89 -5.99 -9.62
C ARG A 76 -7.20 -5.23 -9.56
N ALA A 77 -7.27 -4.12 -8.81
CA ALA A 77 -8.45 -3.27 -8.76
C ALA A 77 -8.76 -2.59 -10.11
N ALA A 78 -7.80 -2.50 -11.04
CA ALA A 78 -8.03 -1.97 -12.37
C ALA A 78 -8.59 -3.03 -13.34
N VAL A 79 -8.19 -4.29 -13.17
CA VAL A 79 -8.57 -5.35 -14.11
C VAL A 79 -9.85 -6.09 -13.71
N ILE A 80 -10.22 -6.13 -12.43
CA ILE A 80 -11.39 -6.86 -11.93
C ILE A 80 -12.17 -6.08 -10.87
N GLN A 81 -13.49 -6.22 -10.88
CA GLN A 81 -14.36 -5.73 -9.81
C GLN A 81 -14.37 -6.73 -8.66
N TRP A 82 -14.38 -6.27 -7.42
CA TRP A 82 -14.38 -7.14 -6.25
C TRP A 82 -15.79 -7.23 -5.67
N LEU A 83 -16.23 -8.45 -5.36
CA LEU A 83 -17.48 -8.68 -4.65
C LEU A 83 -17.32 -8.27 -3.18
N MET A 84 -18.17 -7.33 -2.75
CA MET A 84 -18.23 -6.79 -1.39
C MET A 84 -19.13 -7.66 -0.49
N GLU A 85 -19.02 -7.49 0.83
CA GLU A 85 -19.80 -8.27 1.81
C GLU A 85 -21.32 -8.03 1.72
N ASP A 86 -21.71 -6.84 1.28
CA ASP A 86 -23.12 -6.45 1.04
C ASP A 86 -23.68 -6.97 -0.30
N GLY A 87 -22.88 -7.72 -1.06
CA GLY A 87 -23.25 -8.28 -2.37
C GLY A 87 -23.04 -7.33 -3.55
N THR A 88 -22.57 -6.11 -3.31
CA THR A 88 -22.25 -5.15 -4.39
C THR A 88 -20.87 -5.42 -4.99
N TYR A 89 -20.55 -4.77 -6.10
CA TYR A 89 -19.25 -4.85 -6.75
C TYR A 89 -18.54 -3.51 -6.68
N THR A 90 -17.22 -3.53 -6.43
CA THR A 90 -16.40 -2.32 -6.53
C THR A 90 -16.38 -1.77 -7.95
N GLN A 91 -16.13 -0.47 -8.07
CA GLN A 91 -15.74 0.10 -9.36
C GLN A 91 -14.28 -0.24 -9.67
N LYS A 92 -13.99 -0.46 -10.96
CA LYS A 92 -12.61 -0.60 -11.42
C LYS A 92 -11.91 0.76 -11.33
N VAL A 93 -10.67 0.76 -10.88
CA VAL A 93 -9.85 1.97 -10.94
C VAL A 93 -9.27 2.15 -12.35
N SER A 94 -9.12 3.40 -12.79
CA SER A 94 -8.51 3.71 -14.09
C SER A 94 -7.02 4.03 -13.93
N LEU A 95 -6.15 3.22 -14.53
CA LEU A 95 -4.71 3.43 -14.52
C LEU A 95 -4.20 4.17 -15.78
N GLY A 96 -4.99 4.20 -16.85
CA GLY A 96 -4.55 4.70 -18.15
C GLY A 96 -3.30 3.96 -18.65
N ASP A 97 -2.36 4.71 -19.24
CA ASP A 97 -1.14 4.16 -19.84
C ASP A 97 -0.21 3.46 -18.84
N PHE A 98 -0.35 3.76 -17.54
CA PHE A 98 0.41 3.10 -16.46
C PHE A 98 0.03 1.63 -16.25
N GLN A 99 -1.10 1.16 -16.78
CA GLN A 99 -1.55 -0.21 -16.59
C GLN A 99 -0.53 -1.23 -17.12
N GLU A 100 0.03 -0.98 -18.30
CA GLU A 100 0.99 -1.88 -18.93
C GLU A 100 2.34 -1.83 -18.23
N ASP A 101 2.80 -0.65 -17.84
CA ASP A 101 4.04 -0.50 -17.07
C ASP A 101 3.97 -1.23 -15.72
N MET A 102 2.82 -1.14 -15.02
CA MET A 102 2.58 -1.92 -13.81
C MET A 102 2.58 -3.42 -14.08
N ARG A 103 1.94 -3.87 -15.17
CA ARG A 103 1.90 -5.28 -15.55
C ARG A 103 3.33 -5.81 -15.76
N ARG A 104 4.14 -5.11 -16.56
CA ARG A 104 5.54 -5.48 -16.89
C ARG A 104 6.43 -5.52 -15.64
N TYR A 105 6.27 -4.55 -14.74
CA TYR A 105 6.95 -4.58 -13.44
C TYR A 105 6.53 -5.80 -12.59
N LEU A 106 5.22 -6.08 -12.47
CA LEU A 106 4.72 -7.20 -11.68
C LEU A 106 5.16 -8.57 -12.22
N ILE A 107 5.40 -8.69 -13.53
CA ILE A 107 5.98 -9.90 -14.12
C ILE A 107 7.51 -9.86 -14.26
N GLY A 108 8.17 -8.88 -13.64
CA GLY A 108 9.64 -8.81 -13.56
C GLY A 108 10.34 -8.49 -14.87
N GLU A 109 9.64 -7.97 -15.89
CA GLU A 109 10.24 -7.51 -17.14
C GLU A 109 10.96 -6.17 -16.98
N THR A 110 10.55 -5.36 -15.99
CA THR A 110 11.12 -4.04 -15.73
C THR A 110 11.34 -3.82 -14.24
N THR A 111 12.17 -2.84 -13.91
CA THR A 111 12.21 -2.27 -12.56
C THR A 111 10.99 -1.38 -12.30
N LEU A 112 10.83 -0.91 -11.05
CA LEU A 112 9.79 0.07 -10.71
C LEU A 112 9.94 1.33 -11.58
N PRO A 113 8.91 1.76 -12.33
CA PRO A 113 8.98 2.98 -13.13
C PRO A 113 9.19 4.24 -12.27
N SER A 114 9.94 5.22 -12.79
CA SER A 114 10.28 6.46 -12.07
C SER A 114 9.10 7.39 -11.79
N ASP A 115 7.97 7.14 -12.46
CA ASP A 115 6.74 7.93 -12.36
C ASP A 115 5.70 7.22 -11.47
N MET A 116 6.14 6.22 -10.70
CA MET A 116 5.38 5.53 -9.67
C MET A 116 6.09 5.65 -8.31
N ALA A 117 5.33 5.94 -7.26
CA ALA A 117 5.86 6.02 -5.90
C ALA A 117 4.90 5.33 -4.92
N VAL A 118 5.43 4.45 -4.09
CA VAL A 118 4.68 3.81 -3.01
C VAL A 118 5.05 4.45 -1.68
N ILE A 119 4.06 5.02 -0.99
CA ILE A 119 4.21 5.52 0.38
C ILE A 119 3.47 4.58 1.31
N VAL A 120 4.16 4.15 2.37
CA VAL A 120 3.63 3.21 3.36
C VAL A 120 3.53 3.92 4.71
N ILE A 121 2.36 3.85 5.33
CA ILE A 121 2.06 4.49 6.62
C ILE A 121 1.52 3.43 7.58
N VAL A 122 2.26 3.16 8.64
CA VAL A 122 1.84 2.30 9.75
C VAL A 122 1.01 3.12 10.73
N CYS A 123 -0.22 2.69 10.97
CA CYS A 123 -1.19 3.44 11.74
C CYS A 123 -1.12 3.12 13.23
N SER A 124 -1.10 4.16 14.06
CA SER A 124 -1.03 4.06 15.52
C SER A 124 -2.38 3.73 16.17
N ASP A 125 -3.49 4.02 15.48
CA ASP A 125 -4.86 3.91 15.99
C ASP A 125 -5.47 2.50 15.82
N ALA A 126 -6.41 2.16 16.70
CA ALA A 126 -7.06 0.86 16.72
C ALA A 126 -8.00 0.64 15.52
N THR A 127 -8.70 1.69 15.09
CA THR A 127 -9.66 1.65 13.98
C THR A 127 -8.99 1.15 12.71
N SER A 128 -7.82 1.68 12.39
CA SER A 128 -7.05 1.29 11.20
C SER A 128 -6.58 -0.16 11.26
N ARG A 129 -6.28 -0.70 12.44
CA ARG A 129 -5.79 -2.09 12.60
C ARG A 129 -6.83 -3.17 12.32
N GLN A 130 -8.11 -2.82 12.41
CA GLN A 130 -9.21 -3.77 12.21
C GLN A 130 -9.74 -3.76 10.77
N GLY A 131 -9.35 -2.77 9.97
CA GLY A 131 -9.92 -2.53 8.65
C GLY A 131 -9.16 -3.16 7.49
N PHE A 132 -9.91 -3.41 6.43
CA PHE A 132 -9.41 -3.54 5.07
C PHE A 132 -10.27 -2.66 4.16
N THR A 133 -9.67 -1.97 3.20
CA THR A 133 -10.41 -1.23 2.17
C THR A 133 -9.88 -1.59 0.79
N TYR A 134 -10.71 -1.46 -0.24
CA TYR A 134 -10.24 -1.57 -1.62
C TYR A 134 -9.53 -0.27 -2.07
N PRO A 135 -8.70 -0.34 -3.12
CA PRO A 135 -8.07 0.84 -3.71
C PRO A 135 -9.07 1.86 -4.23
N THR A 136 -8.90 3.12 -3.82
CA THR A 136 -9.65 4.26 -4.35
C THR A 136 -8.67 5.30 -4.87
N GLY A 137 -8.95 5.86 -6.05
CA GLY A 137 -8.10 6.84 -6.72
C GLY A 137 -8.63 8.26 -6.56
N PHE A 138 -7.74 9.22 -6.30
CA PHE A 138 -8.05 10.65 -6.33
C PHE A 138 -6.82 11.45 -6.78
N VAL A 139 -7.03 12.67 -7.27
CA VAL A 139 -5.93 13.53 -7.71
C VAL A 139 -5.29 14.22 -6.50
N GLU A 140 -3.97 14.17 -6.43
CA GLU A 140 -3.18 14.84 -5.39
C GLU A 140 -1.82 15.23 -5.97
N ALA A 141 -1.40 16.48 -5.78
CA ALA A 141 -0.08 16.97 -6.17
C ALA A 141 0.31 16.60 -7.62
N ASN A 142 -0.61 16.81 -8.57
CA ASN A 142 -0.46 16.47 -10.01
C ASN A 142 -0.22 14.98 -10.31
N CYS A 143 -0.55 14.10 -9.37
CA CYS A 143 -0.53 12.65 -9.53
C CYS A 143 -1.93 12.08 -9.27
N ILE A 144 -2.18 10.86 -9.73
CA ILE A 144 -3.29 10.04 -9.23
C ILE A 144 -2.76 9.25 -8.03
N ASN A 145 -3.39 9.41 -6.87
CA ASN A 145 -3.07 8.67 -5.66
C ASN A 145 -4.13 7.59 -5.42
N PHE A 146 -3.72 6.33 -5.57
CA PHE A 146 -4.49 5.18 -5.15
C PHE A 146 -4.19 4.85 -3.69
N ARG A 147 -5.22 4.89 -2.86
CA ARG A 147 -5.11 4.66 -1.41
C ARG A 147 -5.95 3.45 -0.98
N PHE A 148 -5.38 2.60 -0.15
CA PHE A 148 -6.09 1.53 0.53
C PHE A 148 -5.49 1.21 1.90
N LEU A 149 -6.28 0.56 2.76
CA LEU A 149 -5.90 0.15 4.10
C LEU A 149 -5.83 -1.37 4.15
N ALA A 150 -4.76 -1.90 4.73
CA ALA A 150 -4.62 -3.31 5.05
C ALA A 150 -4.14 -3.47 6.51
N ARG A 151 -5.08 -3.80 7.41
CA ARG A 151 -4.83 -4.15 8.83
C ARG A 151 -3.80 -3.25 9.52
N GLY A 152 -4.06 -1.95 9.53
CA GLY A 152 -3.24 -0.96 10.23
C GLY A 152 -2.10 -0.39 9.41
N ILE A 153 -2.04 -0.70 8.11
CA ILE A 153 -1.12 -0.06 7.16
C ILE A 153 -1.93 0.60 6.05
N VAL A 154 -1.76 1.92 5.91
CA VAL A 154 -2.24 2.65 4.75
C VAL A 154 -1.17 2.61 3.67
N PHE A 155 -1.55 2.11 2.51
CA PHE A 155 -0.75 2.14 1.30
C PHE A 155 -1.25 3.27 0.40
N ARG A 156 -0.29 3.99 -0.19
CA ARG A 156 -0.54 4.97 -1.23
C ARG A 156 0.35 4.64 -2.42
N LEU A 157 -0.25 4.46 -3.59
CA LEU A 157 0.46 4.39 -4.86
C LEU A 157 0.15 5.67 -5.63
N LEU A 158 1.16 6.51 -5.79
CA LEU A 158 1.07 7.69 -6.63
C LEU A 158 1.60 7.36 -8.02
N ILE A 159 0.85 7.73 -9.05
CA ILE A 159 1.28 7.66 -10.45
C ILE A 159 1.14 9.02 -11.12
N GLY A 160 2.14 9.41 -11.90
CA GLY A 160 2.08 10.64 -12.68
C GLY A 160 3.44 11.14 -13.15
N TYR A 161 3.49 11.63 -14.39
CA TYR A 161 4.70 12.19 -15.00
C TYR A 161 5.17 13.50 -14.34
N GLY A 162 4.25 14.22 -13.67
CA GLY A 162 4.54 15.46 -12.94
C GLY A 162 5.01 15.25 -11.50
N MET A 163 5.38 14.02 -11.12
CA MET A 163 5.71 13.69 -9.73
C MET A 163 6.90 14.48 -9.21
N THR A 164 6.68 15.20 -8.10
CA THR A 164 7.69 16.04 -7.48
C THR A 164 8.81 15.23 -6.84
N GLY A 165 10.00 15.83 -6.71
CA GLY A 165 11.13 15.21 -6.01
C GLY A 165 10.81 14.85 -4.55
N PHE A 166 9.93 15.62 -3.90
CA PHE A 166 9.45 15.33 -2.55
C PHE A 166 8.70 14.00 -2.48
N LEU A 167 7.76 13.75 -3.40
CA LEU A 167 7.02 12.48 -3.46
C LEU A 167 7.93 11.29 -3.77
N LYS A 168 8.92 11.49 -4.65
CA LYS A 168 9.94 10.48 -4.97
C LYS A 168 10.80 10.14 -3.74
N GLN A 169 11.17 11.12 -2.92
CA GLN A 169 11.89 10.88 -1.66
C GLN A 169 11.00 10.23 -0.59
N ALA A 170 9.70 10.55 -0.57
CA ALA A 170 8.75 9.96 0.37
C ALA A 170 8.41 8.48 0.05
N ALA A 171 8.71 8.02 -1.17
CA ALA A 171 8.52 6.64 -1.59
C ALA A 171 9.38 5.69 -0.74
N CYS A 172 8.83 4.55 -0.32
CA CYS A 172 9.53 3.57 0.51
C CYS A 172 10.75 2.95 -0.17
N THR A 173 10.79 2.95 -1.51
CA THR A 173 11.91 2.45 -2.33
C THR A 173 12.99 3.50 -2.57
N SER A 174 12.84 4.73 -2.06
CA SER A 174 13.88 5.75 -2.16
C SER A 174 15.14 5.35 -1.37
N THR A 175 16.24 6.08 -1.59
CA THR A 175 17.53 5.81 -0.94
C THR A 175 17.45 5.85 0.59
N ILE A 176 16.55 6.66 1.16
CA ILE A 176 16.37 6.78 2.61
C ILE A 176 15.35 5.78 3.19
N LYS A 177 14.77 4.92 2.35
CA LYS A 177 13.82 3.84 2.68
C LYS A 177 12.81 4.22 3.78
N PRO A 178 12.02 5.28 3.59
CA PRO A 178 11.15 5.80 4.61
C PRO A 178 9.97 4.86 4.86
N ILE A 179 9.62 4.70 6.13
CA ILE A 179 8.35 4.16 6.58
C ILE A 179 7.73 5.17 7.55
N TRP A 180 6.47 5.52 7.33
CA TRP A 180 5.80 6.54 8.13
C TRP A 180 4.98 5.89 9.23
N TYR A 181 4.85 6.57 10.37
CA TYR A 181 4.04 6.12 11.50
C TYR A 181 3.23 7.30 12.07
N GLY A 182 1.92 7.13 12.22
CA GLY A 182 1.06 8.21 12.70
C GLY A 182 -0.37 7.77 12.96
N ASN A 183 -1.18 8.69 13.49
CA ASN A 183 -2.61 8.45 13.68
C ASN A 183 -3.33 8.59 12.34
N CYS A 184 -3.94 7.50 11.86
CA CYS A 184 -4.64 7.45 10.59
C CYS A 184 -6.17 7.51 10.75
N GLU A 185 -6.70 7.63 11.96
CA GLU A 185 -8.11 7.38 12.26
C GLU A 185 -9.06 8.21 11.40
N SER A 186 -8.80 9.51 11.26
CA SER A 186 -9.62 10.41 10.43
C SER A 186 -9.64 9.98 8.96
N ARG A 187 -8.47 9.64 8.41
CA ARG A 187 -8.31 9.14 7.04
C ARG A 187 -8.98 7.79 6.83
N THR A 188 -8.85 6.90 7.80
CA THR A 188 -9.51 5.59 7.80
C THR A 188 -11.02 5.74 7.79
N ARG A 189 -11.58 6.62 8.62
CA ARG A 189 -13.04 6.92 8.62
C ARG A 189 -13.51 7.55 7.32
N GLU A 190 -12.70 8.39 6.68
CA GLU A 190 -12.98 8.93 5.33
C GLU A 190 -12.99 7.81 4.28
N MET A 191 -11.99 6.93 4.31
CA MET A 191 -11.91 5.79 3.39
C MET A 191 -13.12 4.87 3.51
N PHE A 192 -13.56 4.55 4.73
CA PHE A 192 -14.78 3.76 4.95
C PHE A 192 -16.05 4.44 4.43
N ARG A 193 -16.17 5.77 4.59
CA ARG A 193 -17.33 6.52 4.06
C ARG A 193 -17.42 6.46 2.54
N ASN A 194 -16.27 6.48 1.86
CA ASN A 194 -16.21 6.37 0.40
C ASN A 194 -16.54 4.96 -0.13
N LEU A 195 -16.76 3.97 0.74
CA LEU A 195 -17.18 2.62 0.34
C LEU A 195 -18.71 2.43 0.32
N ILE A 196 -19.47 3.40 0.85
CA ILE A 196 -20.94 3.28 1.06
C ILE A 196 -21.71 4.11 0.00
N VAL A 197 -21.04 4.57 -1.06
CA VAL A 197 -21.61 5.43 -2.11
C VAL A 197 -21.70 4.69 -3.44
#